data_AF-A0A7V4QE27-F1
#
_entry.id   AF-A0A7V4QE27-F1
#
_cell.length_a   1.000
_cell.length_b   1.000
_cell.length_c   1.000
_cell.angle_alpha   90.00
_cell.angle_beta   90.00
_cell.angle_gamma   90.00
#
_symmetry.space_group_name_H-M   'P 1'
#
loop_
_entity.id
_entity.type
_entity.pdbx_description
1 polymer ?
#
loop_
_entity_poly.entity_id
_entity_poly.type
_entity_poly.pdbx_seq_one_letter_code
_entity_poly.pdbx_strand_id
1 'polypeptide(L)'
;MKKEFILYILLIFGLFIIIFLAVHYSILLKERESLQKALVNLENKMAEYKKERDAKEKEFEEKISKLSSEREKLMKEIEQINEKLSQTENLLSQIKEEREKLKVENSSLMEKAKRLEAQLNSLTEEKLELERRLSSLKELRKAIREVKLKERERRIEEVKRRNVEGLRLGNRGYLIKDGKPTLHPQYIIRVLPPQIIQE
;
A
#
# COMPACT_ATOMS: atom_id res chain seq x y z
N MET A 1 18.02 35.16 135.68
CA MET A 1 19.00 35.18 134.58
C MET A 1 18.82 34.10 133.52
N LYS A 2 18.63 32.80 133.85
CA LYS A 2 18.53 31.73 132.81
C LYS A 2 17.26 31.77 131.92
N LYS A 3 16.10 32.19 132.44
CA LYS A 3 14.83 32.22 131.68
C LYS A 3 14.79 33.30 130.58
N GLU A 4 15.31 34.49 130.86
CA GLU A 4 15.38 35.59 129.89
C GLU A 4 16.35 35.26 128.75
N PHE A 5 17.48 34.61 129.06
CA PHE A 5 18.42 34.13 128.05
C PHE A 5 17.81 33.10 127.08
N ILE A 6 16.98 32.18 127.59
CA ILE A 6 16.25 31.21 126.75
C ILE A 6 15.22 31.92 125.85
N LEU A 7 14.54 32.96 126.37
CA LEU A 7 13.59 33.76 125.60
C LEU A 7 14.27 34.50 124.43
N TYR A 8 15.45 35.09 124.66
CA TYR A 8 16.23 35.75 123.61
C TYR A 8 16.69 34.77 122.52
N ILE A 9 17.13 33.56 122.90
CA ILE A 9 17.52 32.52 121.94
C ILE A 9 16.32 32.11 121.07
N LEU A 10 15.14 31.92 121.67
CA LEU A 10 13.91 31.61 120.92
C LEU A 10 13.52 32.73 119.95
N LEU A 11 13.70 33.99 120.34
CA LEU A 11 13.38 35.15 119.50
C LEU A 11 14.35 35.26 118.30
N ILE A 12 15.64 35.04 118.51
CA ILE A 12 16.65 34.99 117.44
C ILE A 12 16.36 33.82 116.48
N PHE A 13 15.99 32.65 117.01
CA PHE A 13 15.65 31.49 116.19
C PHE A 13 14.38 31.74 115.37
N GLY A 14 13.37 32.39 115.94
CA GLY A 14 12.16 32.82 115.23
C GLY A 14 12.47 33.79 114.08
N LEU A 15 13.34 34.78 114.32
CA LEU A 15 13.79 35.71 113.27
C LEU A 15 14.57 34.98 112.16
N PHE A 16 15.43 34.03 112.51
CA PHE A 16 16.16 33.23 111.54
C PHE A 16 15.24 32.39 110.66
N ILE A 17 14.21 31.76 111.24
CA ILE A 17 13.18 31.03 110.48
C ILE A 17 12.49 31.96 109.49
N ILE A 18 12.06 33.15 109.92
CA ILE A 18 11.37 34.11 109.05
C ILE A 18 12.26 34.53 107.87
N ILE A 19 13.53 34.83 108.13
CA ILE A 19 14.50 35.20 107.08
C ILE A 19 14.73 34.02 106.13
N PHE A 20 14.90 32.81 106.66
CA PHE A 20 15.08 31.60 105.86
C PHE A 20 13.87 31.34 104.95
N LEU A 21 12.64 31.47 105.46
CA LEU A 21 11.42 31.37 104.64
C LEU A 21 11.37 32.45 103.56
N ALA A 22 11.77 33.70 103.86
CA ALA A 22 11.78 34.79 102.89
C ALA A 22 12.78 34.56 101.75
N VAL A 23 13.98 34.05 102.06
CA VAL A 23 15.00 33.67 101.06
C VAL A 23 14.50 32.50 100.22
N HIS A 24 13.97 31.45 100.85
CA HIS A 24 13.45 30.29 100.15
C HIS A 24 12.25 30.65 99.25
N TYR A 25 11.35 31.51 99.72
CA TYR A 25 10.23 32.02 98.93
C TYR A 25 10.73 32.83 97.72
N SER A 26 11.76 33.64 97.89
CA SER A 26 12.37 34.42 96.79
C SER A 26 13.02 33.52 95.74
N ILE A 27 13.65 32.41 96.14
CA ILE A 27 14.21 31.41 95.22
C ILE A 27 13.08 30.72 94.45
N LEU A 28 12.05 30.24 95.15
CA LEU A 28 10.87 29.62 94.54
C LEU A 28 10.17 30.55 93.53
N LEU A 29 10.08 31.85 93.83
CA LEU A 29 9.46 32.82 92.93
C LEU A 29 10.27 32.97 91.64
N LYS A 30 11.61 33.05 91.74
CA LYS A 30 12.51 33.10 90.57
C LYS A 30 12.43 31.84 89.72
N GLU A 31 12.40 30.67 90.36
CA GLU A 31 12.22 29.38 89.66
C GLU A 31 10.89 29.35 88.91
N ARG A 32 9.80 29.77 89.55
CA ARG A 32 8.47 29.86 88.91
C ARG A 32 8.47 30.79 87.71
N GLU A 33 9.07 31.97 87.80
CA GLU A 33 9.18 32.90 86.67
C GLU A 33 10.02 32.32 85.53
N SER A 34 11.13 31.63 85.86
CA SER A 34 11.98 30.99 84.86
C SER A 34 11.25 29.85 84.13
N LEU A 35 10.47 29.05 84.87
CA LEU A 35 9.64 27.98 84.31
C LEU A 35 8.53 28.55 83.44
N GLN A 36 7.89 29.65 83.85
CA GLN A 36 6.87 30.31 83.05
C GLN A 36 7.44 30.86 81.74
N LYS A 37 8.64 31.46 81.76
CA LYS A 37 9.34 31.88 80.53
C LYS A 37 9.70 30.67 79.65
N ALA A 38 10.15 29.57 80.24
CA ALA A 38 10.45 28.35 79.51
C ALA A 38 9.20 27.77 78.82
N LEU A 39 8.05 27.74 79.52
CA LEU A 39 6.78 27.29 78.96
C LEU A 39 6.34 28.15 77.77
N VAL A 40 6.36 29.47 77.91
CA VAL A 40 6.00 30.40 76.81
C VAL A 40 6.94 30.21 75.60
N ASN A 41 8.23 30.06 75.84
CA ASN A 41 9.19 29.79 74.77
C ASN A 41 8.93 28.45 74.08
N LEU A 42 8.53 27.43 74.83
CA LEU A 42 8.23 26.10 74.31
C LEU A 42 6.92 26.12 73.50
N GLU A 43 5.90 26.83 73.97
CA GLU A 43 4.66 27.08 73.24
C GLU A 43 4.91 27.79 71.92
N ASN A 44 5.75 28.83 71.91
CA ASN A 44 6.11 29.55 70.70
C ASN A 44 6.84 28.64 69.69
N LYS A 45 7.82 27.86 70.14
CA LYS A 45 8.52 26.87 69.30
C LYS A 45 7.56 25.82 68.73
N MET A 46 6.62 25.34 69.54
CA MET A 46 5.59 24.41 69.09
C MET A 46 4.68 25.02 68.04
N ALA A 47 4.32 26.30 68.18
CA ALA A 47 3.54 27.01 67.17
C ALA A 47 4.32 27.21 65.86
N GLU A 48 5.61 27.51 65.94
CA GLU A 48 6.49 27.61 64.77
C GLU A 48 6.62 26.27 64.04
N TYR A 49 6.91 25.19 64.76
CA TYR A 49 7.03 23.86 64.15
C TYR A 49 5.71 23.39 63.52
N LYS A 50 4.56 23.71 64.13
CA LYS A 50 3.26 23.42 63.52
C LYS A 50 3.09 24.17 62.21
N LYS A 51 3.39 25.48 62.18
CA LYS A 51 3.31 26.27 60.94
C LYS A 51 4.24 25.74 59.85
N GLU A 52 5.48 25.39 60.21
CA GLU A 52 6.43 24.85 59.24
C GLU A 52 5.99 23.49 58.70
N ARG A 53 5.45 22.63 59.56
CA ARG A 53 4.87 21.34 59.16
C ARG A 53 3.71 21.56 58.20
N ASP A 54 2.74 22.40 58.55
CA ASP A 54 1.56 22.66 57.72
C ASP A 54 1.95 23.25 56.35
N ALA A 55 2.97 24.10 56.31
CA ALA A 55 3.51 24.64 55.06
C ALA A 55 4.14 23.56 54.18
N LYS A 56 4.96 22.67 54.77
CA LYS A 56 5.57 21.54 54.04
C LYS A 56 4.52 20.54 53.57
N GLU A 57 3.51 20.27 54.39
CA GLU A 57 2.41 19.36 54.06
C GLU A 57 1.65 19.85 52.82
N LYS A 58 1.29 21.14 52.78
CA LYS A 58 0.70 21.78 51.59
C LYS A 58 1.62 21.72 50.37
N GLU A 59 2.91 22.00 50.55
CA GLU A 59 3.87 21.92 49.44
C GLU A 59 3.95 20.49 48.85
N PHE A 60 3.92 19.47 49.71
CA PHE A 60 3.90 18.08 49.27
C PHE A 60 2.59 17.70 48.58
N GLU A 61 1.44 18.13 49.09
CA GLU A 61 0.14 17.92 48.44
C GLU A 61 0.08 18.56 47.04
N GLU A 62 0.60 19.78 46.90
CA GLU A 62 0.70 20.44 45.60
C GLU A 62 1.65 19.70 44.64
N LYS A 63 2.79 19.20 45.12
CA LYS A 63 3.70 18.39 44.29
C LYS A 63 3.07 17.07 43.88
N ILE A 64 2.38 16.38 44.80
CA ILE A 64 1.72 15.10 44.53
C ILE A 64 0.61 15.29 43.51
N SER A 65 -0.23 16.32 43.66
CA SER A 65 -1.30 16.61 42.70
C SER A 65 -0.76 16.94 41.31
N LYS A 66 0.31 17.74 41.21
CA LYS A 66 1.00 18.02 39.93
C LYS A 66 1.52 16.74 39.29
N LEU A 67 2.28 15.94 40.03
CA LEU A 67 2.83 14.67 39.54
C LEU A 67 1.72 13.68 39.15
N SER A 68 0.62 13.62 39.89
CA SER A 68 -0.54 12.80 39.54
C SER A 68 -1.15 13.23 38.20
N SER A 69 -1.32 14.54 38.00
CA SER A 69 -1.86 15.09 36.76
C SER A 69 -0.94 14.86 35.55
N GLU A 70 0.38 14.95 35.74
CA GLU A 70 1.36 14.65 34.71
C GLU A 70 1.37 13.16 34.37
N ARG A 71 1.32 12.29 35.38
CA ARG A 71 1.22 10.84 35.19
C ARG A 71 -0.03 10.47 34.38
N GLU A 72 -1.19 11.05 34.68
CA GLU A 72 -2.42 10.80 33.92
C GLU A 72 -2.31 11.25 32.45
N LYS A 73 -1.69 12.40 32.19
CA LYS A 73 -1.44 12.88 30.82
C LYS A 73 -0.53 11.92 30.07
N LEU A 74 0.60 11.53 30.69
CA LEU A 74 1.55 10.60 30.08
C LEU A 74 0.91 9.23 29.82
N MET A 75 0.04 8.72 30.71
CA MET A 75 -0.67 7.46 30.47
C MET A 75 -1.58 7.56 29.23
N LYS A 76 -2.33 8.66 29.08
CA LYS A 76 -3.16 8.88 27.89
C LYS A 76 -2.34 8.99 26.60
N GLU A 77 -1.19 9.66 26.65
CA GLU A 77 -0.28 9.73 25.50
C GLU A 77 0.27 8.35 25.13
N ILE A 78 0.65 7.53 26.11
CA ILE A 78 1.10 6.16 25.88
C ILE A 78 -0.02 5.31 25.24
N GLU A 79 -1.25 5.41 25.72
CA GLU A 79 -2.41 4.72 25.13
C GLU A 79 -2.60 5.11 23.66
N GLN A 80 -2.60 6.42 23.35
CA GLN A 80 -2.73 6.92 21.99
C GLN A 80 -1.58 6.46 21.08
N ILE A 81 -0.35 6.42 21.59
CA ILE A 81 0.80 5.92 20.84
C ILE A 81 0.65 4.43 20.55
N ASN A 82 0.20 3.63 21.52
CA ASN A 82 -0.03 2.20 21.34
C ASN A 82 -1.15 1.91 20.31
N GLU A 83 -2.23 2.70 20.32
CA GLU A 83 -3.28 2.60 19.31
C GLU A 83 -2.74 2.89 17.90
N LYS A 84 -1.97 3.97 17.75
CA LYS A 84 -1.32 4.30 16.47
C LYS A 84 -0.35 3.22 16.02
N LEU A 85 0.45 2.68 16.94
CA LEU A 85 1.38 1.60 16.66
C LEU A 85 0.64 0.37 16.11
N SER A 86 -0.42 -0.07 16.79
CA SER A 86 -1.26 -1.20 16.34
C SER A 86 -1.88 -0.94 14.96
N GLN A 87 -2.40 0.27 14.71
CA GLN A 87 -2.91 0.65 13.39
C GLN A 87 -1.82 0.57 12.31
N THR A 88 -0.62 1.08 12.58
CA THR A 88 0.49 1.04 11.63
C THR A 88 0.98 -0.38 11.37
N GLU A 89 1.00 -1.25 12.38
CA GLU A 89 1.35 -2.66 12.22
C GLU A 89 0.36 -3.40 11.33
N ASN A 90 -0.94 -3.14 11.51
CA ASN A 90 -1.99 -3.72 10.66
C ASN A 90 -1.86 -3.25 9.21
N LEU A 91 -1.67 -1.95 8.97
CA LEU A 91 -1.44 -1.41 7.63
C LEU A 91 -0.19 -2.00 6.98
N LEU A 92 0.89 -2.16 7.75
CA LEU A 92 2.12 -2.75 7.26
C LEU A 92 1.94 -4.23 6.88
N SER A 93 1.12 -4.98 7.62
CA SER A 93 0.74 -6.34 7.25
C SER A 93 -0.05 -6.38 5.94
N GLN A 94 -1.05 -5.52 5.79
CA GLN A 94 -1.84 -5.42 4.55
C GLN A 94 -0.97 -5.08 3.34
N ILE A 95 -0.08 -4.08 3.47
CA ILE A 95 0.85 -3.70 2.40
C ILE A 95 1.79 -4.86 2.03
N LYS A 96 2.26 -5.64 3.01
CA LYS A 96 3.08 -6.82 2.75
C LYS A 96 2.32 -7.88 1.95
N GLU A 97 1.07 -8.15 2.33
CA GLU A 97 0.21 -9.10 1.60
C GLU A 97 -0.08 -8.63 0.17
N GLU A 98 -0.44 -7.36 -0.02
CA GLU A 98 -0.66 -6.77 -1.35
C GLU A 98 0.60 -6.83 -2.21
N ARG A 99 1.76 -6.53 -1.63
CA ARG A 99 3.05 -6.61 -2.32
C ARG A 99 3.33 -8.02 -2.81
N GLU A 100 3.09 -9.06 -2.00
CA GLU A 100 3.29 -10.44 -2.43
C GLU A 100 2.28 -10.86 -3.52
N LYS A 101 1.02 -10.43 -3.41
CA LYS A 101 0.02 -10.65 -4.48
C LYS A 101 0.47 -10.02 -5.81
N LEU A 102 0.88 -8.74 -5.77
CA LEU A 102 1.38 -8.03 -6.95
C LEU A 102 2.64 -8.69 -7.54
N LYS A 103 3.52 -9.22 -6.69
CA LYS A 103 4.71 -9.93 -7.14
C LYS A 103 4.37 -11.22 -7.91
N VAL A 104 3.38 -11.98 -7.43
CA VAL A 104 2.87 -13.18 -8.11
C VAL A 104 2.15 -12.82 -9.41
N GLU A 105 1.35 -11.75 -9.40
CA GLU A 105 0.68 -11.29 -10.62
C GLU A 105 1.70 -10.85 -11.68
N ASN A 106 2.71 -10.09 -11.28
CA ASN A 106 3.76 -9.61 -12.18
C ASN A 106 4.58 -10.78 -12.77
N SER A 107 4.92 -11.80 -11.98
CA SER A 107 5.57 -12.99 -12.52
C SER A 107 4.68 -13.73 -13.54
N SER A 108 3.38 -13.86 -13.26
CA SER A 108 2.42 -14.44 -14.21
C SER A 108 2.33 -13.64 -15.50
N LEU A 109 2.29 -12.31 -15.42
CA LEU A 109 2.27 -11.43 -16.58
C LEU A 109 3.56 -11.53 -17.40
N MET A 110 4.73 -11.60 -16.75
CA MET A 110 6.01 -11.83 -17.45
C MET A 110 6.02 -13.17 -18.20
N GLU A 111 5.48 -14.24 -17.61
CA GLU A 111 5.37 -15.53 -18.31
C GLU A 111 4.43 -15.46 -19.51
N LYS A 112 3.27 -14.81 -19.37
CA LYS A 112 2.34 -14.60 -20.49
C LYS A 112 2.99 -13.78 -21.60
N ALA A 113 3.72 -12.72 -21.27
CA ALA A 113 4.44 -11.89 -22.23
C ALA A 113 5.45 -12.72 -23.03
N LYS A 114 6.27 -13.54 -22.35
CA LYS A 114 7.22 -14.45 -23.02
C LYS A 114 6.54 -15.45 -23.96
N ARG A 115 5.39 -16.01 -23.56
CA ARG A 115 4.62 -16.93 -24.40
C ARG A 115 4.07 -16.23 -25.64
N LEU A 116 3.52 -15.03 -25.49
CA LEU A 116 3.02 -14.22 -26.61
C LEU A 116 4.15 -13.82 -27.57
N GLU A 117 5.32 -13.47 -27.04
CA GLU A 117 6.50 -13.16 -27.85
C GLU A 117 6.95 -14.36 -28.69
N ALA A 118 6.98 -15.56 -28.09
CA ALA A 118 7.28 -16.78 -28.83
C ALA A 118 6.23 -17.10 -29.92
N GLN A 119 4.94 -16.90 -29.62
CA GLN A 119 3.86 -17.06 -30.60
C GLN A 119 3.97 -16.06 -31.75
N LEU A 120 4.27 -14.79 -31.46
CA LEU A 120 4.48 -13.78 -32.48
C LEU A 120 5.63 -14.15 -33.41
N ASN A 121 6.75 -14.61 -32.86
CA ASN A 121 7.88 -15.07 -33.66
C ASN A 121 7.48 -16.23 -34.57
N SER A 122 6.79 -17.25 -34.05
CA SER A 122 6.27 -18.36 -34.86
C SER A 122 5.36 -17.88 -35.99
N LEU A 123 4.41 -16.99 -35.70
CA LEU A 123 3.50 -16.44 -36.72
C LEU A 123 4.26 -15.63 -37.78
N THR A 124 5.33 -14.92 -37.39
CA THR A 124 6.15 -14.17 -38.34
C THR A 124 6.91 -15.09 -39.28
N GLU A 125 7.42 -16.23 -38.78
CA GLU A 125 8.08 -17.25 -39.60
C GLU A 125 7.09 -17.91 -40.57
N GLU A 126 5.91 -18.32 -40.09
CA GLU A 126 4.85 -18.88 -40.93
C GLU A 126 4.42 -17.91 -42.03
N LYS A 127 4.26 -16.62 -41.69
CA LYS A 127 3.92 -15.58 -42.66
C LYS A 127 4.99 -15.47 -43.75
N LEU A 128 6.27 -15.44 -43.38
CA LEU A 128 7.37 -15.40 -44.35
C LEU A 128 7.39 -16.64 -45.24
N GLU A 129 7.12 -17.82 -44.69
CA GLU A 129 7.03 -19.04 -45.48
C GLU A 129 5.86 -19.00 -46.48
N LEU A 130 4.68 -18.56 -46.04
CA LEU A 130 3.51 -18.39 -46.91
C LEU A 130 3.77 -17.37 -48.02
N GLU A 131 4.43 -16.25 -47.72
CA GLU A 131 4.82 -15.26 -48.72
C GLU A 131 5.76 -15.87 -49.78
N ARG A 132 6.74 -16.68 -49.37
CA ARG A 132 7.61 -17.42 -50.30
C ARG A 132 6.80 -18.38 -51.18
N ARG A 133 5.91 -19.19 -50.59
CA ARG A 133 5.05 -20.12 -51.34
C ARG A 133 4.16 -19.39 -52.34
N LEU A 134 3.56 -18.26 -51.95
CA LEU A 134 2.74 -17.44 -52.84
C LEU A 134 3.54 -16.84 -54.01
N SER A 135 4.77 -16.37 -53.75
CA SER A 135 5.65 -15.88 -54.82
C SER A 135 6.01 -16.99 -55.82
N SER A 136 6.36 -18.18 -55.35
CA SER A 136 6.61 -19.36 -56.19
C SER A 136 5.39 -19.76 -57.03
N LEU A 137 4.19 -19.77 -56.43
CA LEU A 137 2.95 -20.03 -57.19
C LEU A 137 2.71 -18.98 -58.28
N LYS A 138 3.03 -17.71 -58.03
CA LYS A 138 2.93 -16.64 -59.03
C LYS A 138 3.90 -16.86 -60.19
N GLU A 139 5.12 -17.32 -59.92
CA GLU A 139 6.12 -17.67 -60.93
C GLU A 139 5.71 -18.89 -61.75
N LEU A 140 5.28 -19.98 -61.10
CA LEU A 140 4.75 -21.17 -61.75
C LEU A 140 3.57 -20.82 -62.67
N ARG A 141 2.66 -19.96 -62.22
CA ARG A 141 1.53 -19.49 -63.03
C ARG A 141 1.99 -18.72 -64.27
N LYS A 142 3.04 -17.90 -64.18
CA LYS A 142 3.65 -17.23 -65.34
C LYS A 142 4.27 -18.25 -66.29
N ALA A 143 5.07 -19.17 -65.79
CA ALA A 143 5.71 -20.21 -66.59
C ALA A 143 4.69 -21.08 -67.35
N ILE A 144 3.61 -21.53 -66.69
CA ILE A 144 2.51 -22.27 -67.34
C ILE A 144 1.86 -21.43 -68.44
N ARG A 145 1.65 -20.13 -68.21
CA ARG A 145 1.07 -19.24 -69.22
C ARG A 145 1.97 -19.12 -70.44
N GLU A 146 3.28 -18.97 -70.24
CA GLU A 146 4.26 -18.91 -71.34
C GLU A 146 4.32 -20.23 -72.13
N VAL A 147 4.33 -21.37 -71.45
CA VAL A 147 4.28 -22.69 -72.11
C VAL A 147 3.00 -22.86 -72.93
N LYS A 148 1.84 -22.47 -72.38
CA LYS A 148 0.56 -22.52 -73.11
C LYS A 148 0.57 -21.62 -74.35
N LEU A 149 1.17 -20.44 -74.27
CA LEU A 149 1.32 -19.53 -75.42
C LEU A 149 2.21 -20.15 -76.49
N LYS A 150 3.39 -20.67 -76.12
CA LYS A 150 4.30 -21.36 -77.04
C LYS A 150 3.66 -22.58 -77.71
N GLU A 151 2.90 -23.38 -76.97
CA GLU A 151 2.14 -24.49 -77.55
C GLU A 151 1.08 -24.01 -78.54
N ARG A 152 0.35 -22.95 -78.20
CA ARG A 152 -0.66 -22.38 -79.10
C ARG A 152 -0.03 -21.88 -80.40
N GLU A 153 1.11 -21.19 -80.30
CA GLU A 153 1.88 -20.74 -81.46
C GLU A 153 2.34 -21.92 -82.32
N ARG A 154 2.94 -22.96 -81.72
CA ARG A 154 3.33 -24.19 -82.43
C ARG A 154 2.13 -24.86 -83.12
N ARG A 155 0.98 -24.99 -82.44
CA ARG A 155 -0.24 -25.56 -83.05
C ARG A 155 -0.73 -24.73 -84.24
N ILE A 156 -0.70 -23.40 -84.13
CA ILE A 156 -1.08 -22.51 -85.24
C ILE A 156 -0.10 -22.67 -86.41
N GLU A 157 1.21 -22.75 -86.15
CA GLU A 157 2.20 -23.03 -87.19
C GLU A 157 2.01 -24.39 -87.84
N GLU A 158 1.74 -25.45 -87.07
CA GLU A 158 1.42 -26.76 -87.62
C GLU A 158 0.16 -26.75 -88.48
N VAL A 159 -0.91 -26.09 -88.03
CA VAL A 159 -2.14 -25.94 -88.82
C VAL A 159 -1.86 -25.15 -90.11
N LYS A 160 -1.04 -24.10 -90.05
CA LYS A 160 -0.60 -23.37 -91.25
C LYS A 160 0.20 -24.28 -92.18
N ARG A 161 1.15 -25.08 -91.67
CA ARG A 161 1.93 -26.05 -92.48
C ARG A 161 1.02 -27.09 -93.14
N ARG A 162 0.10 -27.70 -92.39
CA ARG A 162 -0.91 -28.65 -92.91
C ARG A 162 -1.85 -28.00 -93.92
N ASN A 163 -2.25 -26.75 -93.72
CA ASN A 163 -3.06 -26.01 -94.70
C ASN A 163 -2.27 -25.67 -95.97
N VAL A 164 -0.96 -25.37 -95.87
CA VAL A 164 -0.09 -25.21 -97.05
C VAL A 164 0.10 -26.54 -97.78
N GLU A 165 0.25 -27.66 -97.06
CA GLU A 165 0.24 -29.01 -97.64
C GLU A 165 -1.12 -29.39 -98.26
N GLY A 166 -2.23 -29.05 -97.60
CA GLY A 166 -3.59 -29.22 -98.10
C GLY A 166 -3.93 -28.30 -99.28
N LEU A 167 -3.29 -27.14 -99.38
CA LEU A 167 -3.36 -26.27 -100.56
C LEU A 167 -2.59 -26.87 -101.74
N ARG A 168 -1.52 -27.65 -101.51
CA ARG A 168 -0.84 -28.45 -102.54
C ARG A 168 -1.69 -29.64 -103.00
N LEU A 169 -2.52 -30.19 -102.11
CA LEU A 169 -3.57 -31.17 -102.41
C LEU A 169 -4.93 -30.48 -102.61
N GLY A 170 -4.99 -29.58 -103.58
CA GLY A 170 -6.20 -29.08 -104.25
C GLY A 170 -7.48 -29.03 -103.41
N ASN A 171 -7.89 -27.82 -103.06
CA ASN A 171 -9.18 -27.50 -102.47
C ASN A 171 -10.34 -27.92 -103.40
N ARG A 172 -10.75 -29.19 -103.37
CA ARG A 172 -12.01 -29.68 -103.96
C ARG A 172 -13.14 -29.54 -102.94
N GLY A 173 -13.33 -28.32 -102.45
CA GLY A 173 -14.46 -27.95 -101.62
C GLY A 173 -15.68 -27.73 -102.50
N TYR A 174 -16.39 -28.80 -102.84
CA TYR A 174 -17.68 -28.72 -103.50
C TYR A 174 -18.66 -27.92 -102.62
N LEU A 175 -19.21 -26.82 -103.15
CA LEU A 175 -20.34 -26.09 -102.55
C LEU A 175 -21.67 -26.87 -102.65
N ILE A 176 -21.64 -28.03 -103.32
CA ILE A 176 -22.79 -28.92 -103.51
C ILE A 176 -22.26 -30.35 -103.50
N LYS A 177 -22.64 -31.15 -102.50
CA LYS A 177 -22.46 -32.60 -102.53
C LYS A 177 -23.83 -33.20 -102.86
N ASP A 178 -23.93 -33.89 -104.00
CA ASP A 178 -25.13 -34.63 -104.44
C ASP A 178 -26.42 -33.77 -104.51
N GLY A 179 -26.32 -32.53 -104.99
CA GLY A 179 -27.48 -31.67 -105.27
C GLY A 179 -28.16 -31.03 -104.04
N LYS A 180 -27.58 -31.13 -102.83
CA LYS A 180 -28.11 -30.48 -101.62
C LYS A 180 -27.10 -29.47 -101.04
N PRO A 181 -27.52 -28.23 -100.69
CA PRO A 181 -26.63 -27.26 -100.07
C PRO A 181 -26.27 -27.68 -98.64
N THR A 182 -24.98 -27.64 -98.31
CA THR A 182 -24.41 -28.09 -97.02
C THR A 182 -24.54 -27.05 -95.88
N LEU A 183 -25.27 -25.96 -96.10
CA LEU A 183 -25.53 -24.94 -95.08
C LEU A 183 -26.66 -25.39 -94.16
N HIS A 184 -26.34 -25.71 -92.91
CA HIS A 184 -27.34 -25.90 -91.87
C HIS A 184 -28.05 -24.57 -91.55
N PRO A 185 -29.38 -24.57 -91.36
CA PRO A 185 -30.11 -23.36 -91.02
C PRO A 185 -29.64 -22.81 -89.67
N GLN A 186 -29.40 -21.50 -89.61
CA GLN A 186 -29.07 -20.81 -88.37
C GLN A 186 -30.33 -20.74 -87.49
N TYR A 187 -30.30 -21.43 -86.35
CA TYR A 187 -31.32 -21.26 -85.32
C TYR A 187 -30.98 -20.03 -84.48
N ILE A 188 -31.87 -19.03 -84.49
CA ILE A 188 -31.78 -17.88 -83.58
C ILE A 188 -32.35 -18.32 -82.24
N ILE A 189 -31.45 -18.67 -81.29
CA ILE A 189 -31.84 -18.91 -79.89
C ILE A 189 -32.05 -17.54 -79.25
N ARG A 190 -33.31 -17.14 -79.02
CA ARG A 190 -33.62 -16.00 -78.14
C ARG A 190 -33.53 -16.47 -76.70
N VAL A 191 -32.53 -15.99 -75.97
CA VAL A 191 -32.42 -16.17 -74.52
C VAL A 191 -33.41 -15.19 -73.86
N LEU A 192 -34.45 -15.72 -73.22
CA LEU A 192 -35.33 -14.92 -72.37
C LEU A 192 -34.60 -14.60 -71.05
N PRO A 193 -34.71 -13.37 -70.53
CA PRO A 193 -34.12 -13.03 -69.24
C PRO A 193 -34.76 -13.88 -68.12
N PRO A 194 -33.99 -14.24 -67.08
CA PRO A 194 -34.49 -15.04 -65.96
C PRO A 194 -35.63 -14.29 -65.25
N GLN A 195 -36.74 -14.99 -64.99
CA GLN A 195 -37.80 -14.48 -64.13
C GLN A 195 -37.26 -14.39 -62.70
N ILE A 196 -37.25 -13.17 -62.16
CA ILE A 196 -36.93 -12.91 -60.76
C ILE A 196 -38.08 -13.47 -59.93
N ILE A 197 -37.86 -14.60 -59.26
CA ILE A 197 -38.76 -15.06 -58.20
C ILE A 197 -38.48 -14.16 -56.99
N GLN A 198 -39.43 -13.29 -56.67
CA GLN A 198 -39.44 -12.54 -55.41
C GLN A 198 -40.12 -13.42 -54.35
N GLU A 199 -39.32 -14.02 -53.46
CA GLU A 199 -39.71 -14.41 -52.11
C GLU A 199 -38.56 -14.11 -51.15
#